data_AF-H1L1V0-F1
#
_entry.id   AF-H1L1V0-F1
#
_cell.length_a   1.000
_cell.length_b   1.000
_cell.length_c   1.000
_cell.angle_alpha   90.00
_cell.angle_beta   90.00
_cell.angle_gamma   90.00
#
_symmetry.space_group_name_H-M   'P 1'
#
loop_
_entity.id
_entity.type
_entity.pdbx_description
1 polymer ?
#
loop_
_entity_poly.entity_id
_entity_poly.type
_entity_poly.pdbx_seq_one_letter_code
_entity_poly.pdbx_strand_id
1 'polypeptide(L)'
;MIEDIVKRVIDFIDGKDIKIVDFSFALPYSYVLVEVGGKKSLGVAMTLLEEYKGHSEKRKIEFDVGNIEDFINVANDFDIINRTLGLATINAISQSFIKLTNEDLNKDVANLILENGSSHQIDK
;
A
#
# COMPACT_ATOMS: atom_id res chain seq x y z
N MET A 1 3.95 4.00 13.33
CA MET A 1 2.52 3.59 13.28
C MET A 1 2.00 3.79 11.85
N ILE A 2 0.79 3.34 11.50
CA ILE A 2 0.27 3.55 10.12
C ILE A 2 -0.03 5.02 9.86
N GLU A 3 -0.45 5.73 10.90
CA GLU A 3 -0.71 7.17 10.94
C GLU A 3 0.53 7.97 10.51
N ASP A 4 1.73 7.55 10.94
CA ASP A 4 2.98 8.19 10.53
C ASP A 4 3.26 7.99 9.05
N ILE A 5 2.91 6.83 8.49
CA ILE A 5 3.08 6.52 7.07
C ILE A 5 2.08 7.36 6.26
N VAL A 6 0.81 7.38 6.67
CA VAL A 6 -0.24 8.20 6.06
C VAL A 6 0.20 9.66 5.97
N LYS A 7 0.64 10.24 7.09
CA LYS A 7 1.13 11.62 7.13
C LYS A 7 2.30 11.85 6.17
N ARG A 8 3.31 10.98 6.21
CA ARG A 8 4.48 11.08 5.31
C ARG A 8 4.10 10.99 3.85
N VAL A 9 3.12 10.18 3.49
CA VAL A 9 2.67 10.03 2.11
C VAL A 9 1.91 11.28 1.66
N ILE A 10 0.98 11.79 2.47
CA ILE A 10 0.26 13.05 2.19
C ILE A 10 1.23 14.21 1.99
N ASP A 11 2.14 14.42 2.95
CA ASP A 11 3.19 15.45 2.85
C ASP A 11 4.05 15.26 1.59
N PHE A 12 4.33 14.00 1.22
CA PHE A 12 5.11 13.69 0.03
C PHE A 12 4.36 13.97 -1.26
N ILE A 13 3.04 13.79 -1.33
CA ILE A 13 2.27 13.97 -2.57
C ILE A 13 1.72 15.39 -2.77
N ASP A 14 1.87 16.27 -1.78
CA ASP A 14 1.44 17.66 -1.88
C ASP A 14 1.94 18.32 -3.18
N GLY A 15 1.04 19.01 -3.87
CA GLY A 15 1.26 19.65 -5.17
C GLY A 15 1.46 18.70 -6.37
N LYS A 16 1.29 17.38 -6.23
CA LYS A 16 1.38 16.42 -7.36
C LYS A 16 0.01 16.10 -7.94
N ASP A 17 -0.10 16.09 -9.27
CA ASP A 17 -1.28 15.57 -9.97
C ASP A 17 -1.25 14.04 -9.95
N ILE A 18 -2.04 13.45 -9.05
CA ILE A 18 -2.22 12.01 -8.89
C ILE A 18 -3.69 11.69 -9.05
N LYS A 19 -4.00 10.78 -9.96
CA LYS A 19 -5.38 10.36 -10.26
C LYS A 19 -5.56 8.90 -9.91
N ILE A 20 -6.67 8.58 -9.26
CA ILE A 20 -7.11 7.20 -9.11
C ILE A 20 -7.81 6.81 -10.40
N VAL A 21 -7.32 5.74 -11.03
CA VAL A 21 -7.83 5.24 -12.30
C VAL A 21 -8.86 4.14 -12.08
N ASP A 22 -8.55 3.22 -11.16
CA ASP A 22 -9.40 2.07 -10.84
C ASP A 22 -8.97 1.47 -9.48
N PHE A 23 -9.87 0.74 -8.83
CA PHE A 23 -9.57 0.01 -7.60
C PHE A 23 -10.53 -1.16 -7.40
N SER A 24 -10.11 -2.15 -6.60
CA SER A 24 -10.99 -3.24 -6.21
C SER A 24 -10.59 -3.82 -4.86
N PHE A 25 -11.59 -4.11 -4.03
CA PHE A 25 -11.42 -4.99 -2.89
C PHE A 25 -11.71 -6.43 -3.32
N ALA A 26 -10.67 -7.24 -3.45
CA ALA A 26 -10.73 -8.55 -4.08
C ALA A 26 -9.74 -9.55 -3.46
N LEU A 27 -9.89 -10.83 -3.81
CA LEU A 27 -8.96 -11.89 -3.41
C LEU A 27 -7.99 -12.23 -4.56
N PRO A 28 -6.74 -12.64 -4.26
CA PRO A 28 -6.11 -12.68 -2.92
C PRO A 28 -5.59 -11.30 -2.46
N TYR A 29 -5.52 -10.34 -3.38
CA TYR A 29 -5.10 -8.97 -3.11
C TYR A 29 -6.17 -7.99 -3.60
N SER A 30 -6.39 -6.96 -2.80
CA SER A 30 -7.05 -5.74 -3.23
C SER A 30 -6.05 -4.84 -3.94
N TYR A 31 -6.52 -4.06 -4.90
CA TYR A 31 -5.65 -3.17 -5.68
C TYR A 31 -6.17 -1.75 -5.77
N VAL A 32 -5.24 -0.83 -5.99
CA VAL A 32 -5.50 0.55 -6.42
C VAL A 32 -4.54 0.88 -7.56
N LEU A 33 -5.09 1.36 -8.67
CA LEU A 33 -4.36 1.83 -9.84
C LEU A 33 -4.36 3.35 -9.82
N VAL A 34 -3.16 3.94 -9.80
CA VAL A 34 -2.99 5.40 -9.87
C VAL A 34 -2.28 5.80 -11.16
N GLU A 35 -2.49 7.04 -11.58
CA GLU A 35 -1.74 7.69 -12.64
C GLU A 35 -1.03 8.94 -12.09
N VAL A 36 0.28 9.02 -12.32
CA VAL A 36 1.15 10.12 -11.90
C VAL A 36 1.95 10.59 -13.11
N GLY A 37 1.76 11.84 -13.52
CA GLY A 37 2.49 12.40 -14.68
C GLY A 37 2.33 11.56 -15.96
N GLY A 38 1.14 11.00 -16.19
CA GLY A 38 0.81 10.15 -17.34
C GLY A 38 1.35 8.71 -17.28
N LYS A 39 1.97 8.30 -16.17
CA LYS A 39 2.39 6.91 -15.94
C LYS A 39 1.51 6.23 -14.91
N LYS A 40 1.16 4.98 -15.17
CA LYS A 40 0.32 4.17 -14.29
C LYS A 40 1.17 3.33 -13.33
N SER A 41 0.68 3.20 -12.10
CA SER A 41 1.29 2.38 -11.06
C SER A 41 0.22 1.63 -10.29
N LEU A 42 0.49 0.36 -9.99
CA LEU A 42 -0.43 -0.54 -9.29
C LEU A 42 0.09 -0.82 -7.88
N GLY A 43 -0.73 -0.51 -6.90
CA GLY A 43 -0.51 -0.92 -5.52
C GLY A 43 -1.43 -2.07 -5.15
N VAL A 44 -0.92 -3.02 -4.40
CA VAL A 44 -1.68 -4.15 -3.88
C VAL A 44 -1.55 -4.23 -2.37
N ALA A 45 -2.60 -4.67 -1.71
CA ALA A 45 -2.60 -5.04 -0.30
C ALA A 45 -3.33 -6.38 -0.14
N MET A 46 -2.78 -7.27 0.68
CA MET A 46 -3.39 -8.59 0.91
C MET A 46 -4.76 -8.42 1.56
N THR A 47 -5.73 -9.19 1.08
CA THR A 47 -7.08 -9.16 1.61
C THR A 47 -7.22 -10.23 2.68
N LEU A 48 -7.45 -9.80 3.92
CA LEU A 48 -7.69 -10.70 5.06
C LEU A 48 -9.19 -10.93 5.21
N LEU A 49 -9.70 -11.97 4.54
CA LEU A 49 -11.13 -12.29 4.54
C LEU A 49 -11.62 -12.70 5.94
N GLU A 50 -10.74 -13.27 6.76
CA GLU A 50 -11.01 -13.65 8.15
C GLU A 50 -11.31 -12.45 9.05
N GLU A 51 -10.79 -11.26 8.71
CA GLU A 51 -11.08 -10.00 9.41
C GLU A 51 -12.36 -9.35 8.89
N TYR A 52 -12.92 -9.84 7.79
CA TYR A 52 -14.14 -9.32 7.20
C TYR A 52 -15.36 -9.76 7.99
N LYS A 53 -15.91 -8.84 8.79
CA LYS A 53 -17.11 -9.06 9.62
C LYS A 53 -18.43 -8.78 8.89
N GLY A 54 -18.44 -8.79 7.56
CA GLY A 54 -19.61 -8.48 6.74
C GLY A 54 -19.87 -6.99 6.54
N HIS A 55 -20.41 -6.64 5.37
CA HIS A 55 -20.97 -5.31 5.10
C HIS A 55 -22.36 -5.23 5.73
N SER A 56 -22.51 -4.51 6.84
CA SER A 56 -23.84 -4.00 7.17
C SER A 56 -24.23 -3.01 6.08
N GLU A 57 -25.48 -2.98 5.61
CA GLU A 57 -25.95 -2.01 4.58
C GLU A 57 -25.61 -0.54 4.90
N LYS A 58 -25.35 -0.23 6.18
CA LYS A 58 -24.84 1.05 6.70
C LYS A 58 -23.37 1.37 6.38
N ARG A 59 -22.63 0.43 5.80
CA ARG A 59 -21.19 0.50 5.53
C ARG A 59 -20.89 0.44 4.04
N LYS A 60 -21.86 0.77 3.18
CA LYS A 60 -21.53 1.16 1.81
C LYS A 60 -20.37 2.12 1.90
N ILE A 61 -19.27 1.78 1.22
CA ILE A 61 -18.20 2.74 1.04
C ILE A 61 -18.79 3.78 0.10
N GLU A 62 -19.40 4.81 0.69
CA GLU A 62 -19.70 6.04 0.00
C GLU A 62 -18.34 6.66 -0.28
N PHE A 63 -17.74 6.19 -1.36
CA PHE A 63 -16.62 6.86 -1.98
C PHE A 63 -17.13 8.16 -2.58
N ASP A 64 -17.55 9.12 -1.74
CA ASP A 64 -17.61 10.54 -2.11
C ASP A 64 -16.17 11.08 -2.11
N VAL A 65 -15.26 10.33 -2.74
CA VAL A 65 -13.83 10.58 -2.66
C VAL A 65 -13.49 11.67 -3.64
N GLY A 66 -13.36 12.87 -3.10
CA GLY A 66 -13.01 14.04 -3.87
C GLY A 66 -11.56 14.02 -4.34
N ASN A 67 -10.65 13.29 -3.65
CA ASN A 67 -9.22 13.31 -3.95
C ASN A 67 -8.43 12.08 -3.45
N ILE A 68 -7.17 11.96 -3.87
CA ILE A 68 -6.24 10.90 -3.47
C ILE A 68 -5.96 10.86 -1.96
N GLU A 69 -6.04 11.98 -1.25
CA GLU A 69 -5.78 12.07 0.19
C GLU A 69 -6.83 11.32 1.00
N ASP A 70 -8.10 11.37 0.58
CA ASP A 70 -9.18 10.61 1.20
C ASP A 70 -8.90 9.09 1.12
N PHE A 71 -8.43 8.59 -0.04
CA PHE A 71 -8.02 7.19 -0.17
C PHE A 71 -6.81 6.83 0.69
N ILE A 72 -5.87 7.75 0.91
CA ILE A 72 -4.74 7.48 1.82
C ILE A 72 -5.25 7.44 3.27
N ASN A 73 -6.13 8.37 3.66
CA ASN A 73 -6.62 8.53 5.02
C ASN A 73 -7.43 7.33 5.52
N VAL A 74 -8.14 6.62 4.64
CA VAL A 74 -8.87 5.39 5.02
C VAL A 74 -7.95 4.25 5.48
N ALA A 75 -6.63 4.34 5.31
CA ALA A 75 -5.68 3.42 5.94
C ALA A 75 -5.71 3.45 7.48
N ASN A 76 -6.25 4.53 8.08
CA ASN A 76 -6.43 4.66 9.53
C ASN A 76 -7.82 4.18 10.01
N ASP A 77 -8.69 3.71 9.12
CA ASP A 77 -10.03 3.25 9.48
C ASP A 77 -9.97 1.89 10.23
N PHE A 78 -10.98 1.64 11.07
CA PHE A 78 -11.20 0.36 11.72
C PHE A 78 -11.86 -0.66 10.77
N ASP A 79 -12.52 -0.22 9.70
CA ASP A 79 -13.07 -1.13 8.69
C ASP A 79 -11.94 -1.72 7.82
N ILE A 80 -11.88 -3.05 7.75
CA ILE A 80 -10.81 -3.76 7.05
C ILE A 80 -10.80 -3.45 5.54
N ILE A 81 -11.95 -3.21 4.91
CA ILE A 81 -11.98 -2.90 3.48
C ILE A 81 -11.31 -1.56 3.23
N ASN A 82 -11.72 -0.55 4.00
CA ASN A 82 -11.18 0.81 3.94
C ASN A 82 -9.68 0.80 4.20
N ARG A 83 -9.26 0.08 5.24
CA ARG A 83 -7.85 -0.05 5.60
C ARG A 83 -7.02 -0.73 4.52
N THR A 84 -7.52 -1.83 3.95
CA THR A 84 -6.83 -2.55 2.87
C THR A 84 -6.71 -1.67 1.61
N LEU A 85 -7.76 -0.95 1.21
CA LEU A 85 -7.71 -0.05 0.06
C LEU A 85 -6.80 1.16 0.30
N GLY A 86 -6.77 1.69 1.52
CA GLY A 86 -5.84 2.77 1.88
C GLY A 86 -4.37 2.32 1.82
N LEU A 87 -4.08 1.11 2.32
CA LEU A 87 -2.75 0.52 2.20
C LEU A 87 -2.38 0.24 0.73
N ALA A 88 -3.32 -0.27 -0.08
CA ALA A 88 -3.11 -0.45 -1.51
C ALA A 88 -2.83 0.89 -2.22
N THR A 89 -3.50 1.98 -1.82
CA THR A 89 -3.25 3.33 -2.33
C THR A 89 -1.84 3.82 -1.99
N ILE A 90 -1.44 3.70 -0.72
CA ILE A 90 -0.08 4.03 -0.27
C ILE A 90 0.97 3.24 -1.06
N ASN A 91 0.71 1.95 -1.30
CA ASN A 91 1.58 1.10 -2.11
C ASN A 91 1.63 1.58 -3.57
N ALA A 92 0.49 1.96 -4.17
CA ALA A 92 0.44 2.43 -5.56
C ALA A 92 1.26 3.71 -5.77
N ILE A 93 1.15 4.64 -4.82
CA ILE A 93 1.97 5.86 -4.78
C ILE A 93 3.44 5.47 -4.61
N SER A 94 3.77 4.63 -3.62
CA SER A 94 5.15 4.21 -3.38
C SER A 94 5.78 3.57 -4.61
N GLN A 95 5.07 2.68 -5.30
CA GLN A 95 5.50 2.03 -6.54
C GLN A 95 5.69 3.03 -7.69
N SER A 96 5.01 4.18 -7.69
CA SER A 96 5.20 5.23 -8.71
C SER A 96 6.56 5.94 -8.58
N PHE A 97 7.16 5.94 -7.38
CA PHE A 97 8.39 6.68 -7.09
C PHE A 97 9.55 5.79 -6.62
N ILE A 98 9.31 4.49 -6.44
CA ILE A 98 10.32 3.54 -6.00
C ILE A 98 11.46 3.47 -7.03
N LYS A 99 12.69 3.43 -6.53
CA LYS A 99 13.89 3.24 -7.35
C LYS A 99 14.52 1.94 -6.92
N LEU A 100 14.43 0.94 -7.80
CA LEU A 100 15.01 -0.39 -7.58
C LEU A 100 16.19 -0.57 -8.52
N THR A 101 17.28 -1.13 -8.00
CA THR A 101 18.41 -1.59 -8.78
C THR A 101 18.23 -3.04 -9.19
N ASN A 102 19.03 -3.53 -10.15
CA ASN A 102 19.05 -4.96 -10.48
C ASN A 102 19.46 -5.82 -9.27
N GLU A 103 20.28 -5.29 -8.37
CA GLU A 103 20.64 -6.00 -7.15
C GLU A 103 19.43 -6.18 -6.22
N ASP A 104 18.63 -5.12 -6.04
CA ASP A 104 17.42 -5.16 -5.21
C ASP A 104 16.40 -6.19 -5.72
N LEU A 105 16.27 -6.31 -7.05
CA LEU A 105 15.34 -7.25 -7.68
C LEU A 105 15.77 -8.71 -7.59
N ASN A 106 17.06 -8.98 -7.39
CA ASN A 106 17.60 -10.34 -7.30
C ASN A 106 17.83 -10.79 -5.84
N LYS A 107 17.53 -9.94 -4.86
CA LYS A 107 17.63 -10.28 -3.44
C LYS A 107 16.40 -11.07 -3.00
N ASP A 108 16.64 -12.27 -2.50
CA ASP A 108 15.65 -13.06 -1.78
C ASP A 108 15.80 -12.86 -0.27
N VAL A 109 14.69 -12.83 0.46
CA VAL A 109 14.69 -12.62 1.91
C VAL A 109 15.44 -13.72 2.67
N ALA A 110 15.44 -14.95 2.18
CA ALA A 110 16.19 -16.05 2.78
C ALA A 110 17.71 -15.81 2.69
N ASN A 111 18.19 -15.28 1.56
CA ASN A 111 19.60 -14.96 1.38
C ASN A 111 20.04 -13.86 2.36
N LEU A 112 19.22 -12.82 2.54
CA LEU A 112 19.49 -11.73 3.49
C LEU A 112 19.62 -12.24 4.94
N ILE A 113 18.80 -13.22 5.33
CA ILE A 113 18.88 -13.82 6.67
C ILE A 113 20.16 -14.63 6.82
N LEU A 114 20.52 -15.43 5.81
CA LEU A 114 21.71 -16.29 5.84
C LEU A 114 23.02 -15.48 5.86
N GLU A 115 23.11 -14.40 5.10
CA GLU A 115 24.26 -13.49 5.10
C GLU A 115 24.46 -12.84 6.48
N ASN A 116 23.37 -12.37 7.10
CA ASN A 116 23.41 -11.77 8.43
C ASN A 116 23.69 -12.80 9.54
N GLY A 117 23.12 -14.00 9.46
CA GLY A 117 23.32 -15.08 10.44
C GLY A 117 24.73 -15.68 10.43
N SER A 118 25.43 -15.64 9.29
CA SER A 118 26.80 -16.17 9.15
C SER A 118 27.86 -15.29 9.81
N SER A 119 27.57 -14.00 10.03
CA SER A 119 28.47 -13.04 10.69
C SER A 119 28.62 -13.26 12.21
N HIS A 120 27.78 -14.10 12.83
CA HIS A 120 27.78 -14.37 14.27
C HIS A 120 28.45 -15.70 14.66
N GLN A 121 29.05 -16.44 13.72
CA GLN A 121 29.71 -17.73 14.01
C GLN A 121 31.25 -17.67 14.01
N ILE A 122 31.86 -16.50 13.84
CA ILE A 122 33.32 -16.32 13.87
C ILE A 122 33.70 -15.53 15.13
N ASP A 123 33.35 -16.06 16.30
CA ASP A 123 33.90 -15.62 17.61
C ASP A 123 33.56 -16.72 18.64
N LYS A 124 34.24 -17.87 18.53
CA LYS A 124 34.33 -18.89 19.58
C LYS A 124 35.72 -19.49 19.63
#